data_AF-A0A1I8A998-F1
#
_entry.id   AF-A0A1I8A998-F1
#
_cell.length_a   1.000
_cell.length_b   1.000
_cell.length_c   1.000
_cell.angle_alpha   90.00
_cell.angle_beta   90.00
_cell.angle_gamma   90.00
#
_symmetry.space_group_name_H-M   'P 1'
#
loop_
_entity.id
_entity.type
_entity.pdbx_description
1 polymer ?
#
loop_
_entity_poly.entity_id
_entity_poly.type
_entity_poly.pdbx_seq_one_letter_code
_entity_poly.pdbx_strand_id
1 'polypeptide(L)'
;MSTLEALLVDDDDDSQQKSQGRPQPEEKPDPLANIAQDLRKAPKSQLELNNAIPGRTGPTPEHIKETAEFGIKDLLCAATSVSAEFVRIGAQFQVENPDDATDERIKELDTTIKQQEERLEQVSISLKELKRRHEPLLTERNL
;
A
#
# COMPACT_ATOMS: atom_id res chain seq x y z
N MET A 1 28.06 53.07 45.93
CA MET A 1 28.80 52.74 47.15
C MET A 1 28.96 51.22 47.19
N SER A 2 30.22 50.77 47.16
CA SER A 2 30.78 49.40 47.32
C SER A 2 30.30 48.29 46.37
N THR A 3 31.07 47.60 45.51
CA THR A 3 32.42 46.94 45.55
C THR A 3 32.47 45.84 46.63
N LEU A 4 32.84 44.56 46.41
CA LEU A 4 33.96 43.97 45.66
C LEU A 4 33.73 42.45 45.42
N GLU A 5 34.43 41.95 44.39
CA GLU A 5 35.18 40.67 44.33
C GLU A 5 34.42 39.33 44.36
N ALA A 6 34.43 38.57 43.26
CA ALA A 6 35.55 37.80 42.70
C ALA A 6 35.88 36.55 43.54
N LEU A 7 35.35 35.42 43.09
CA LEU A 7 35.97 34.11 43.28
C LEU A 7 35.82 33.34 41.96
N LEU A 8 36.85 33.51 41.13
CA LEU A 8 37.27 32.53 40.13
C LEU A 8 37.76 31.30 40.89
N VAL A 9 37.15 30.16 40.64
CA VAL A 9 37.78 28.85 40.85
C VAL A 9 37.59 28.10 39.55
N ASP A 10 38.69 27.99 38.81
CA ASP A 10 38.90 27.00 37.78
C ASP A 10 38.80 25.61 38.43
N ASP A 11 37.91 24.75 37.95
CA ASP A 11 38.00 23.32 38.21
C ASP A 11 37.75 22.55 36.91
N ASP A 12 38.67 21.63 36.69
CA ASP A 12 39.06 21.00 35.44
C ASP A 12 37.97 20.22 34.69
N ASP A 13 38.16 20.25 33.37
CA ASP A 13 37.65 19.34 32.36
C ASP A 13 37.90 17.87 32.74
N ASP A 14 36.83 17.10 32.92
CA ASP A 14 36.88 15.64 32.79
C ASP A 14 35.58 15.14 32.14
N SER A 15 35.45 15.49 30.87
CA SER A 15 34.43 15.00 29.95
C SER A 15 34.60 13.50 29.64
N GLN A 16 34.34 12.62 30.62
CA GLN A 16 34.21 11.18 30.39
C GLN A 16 32.75 10.82 30.06
N GLN A 17 32.36 11.01 28.80
CA GLN A 17 31.19 10.37 28.20
C GLN A 17 31.39 8.85 28.23
N LYS A 18 30.92 8.20 29.31
CA LYS A 18 30.73 6.76 29.34
C LYS A 18 29.43 6.46 28.59
N SER A 19 29.56 6.20 27.29
CA SER A 19 28.50 5.66 26.44
C SER A 19 28.09 4.28 26.96
N GLN A 20 27.19 4.25 27.94
CA GLN A 20 26.43 3.07 28.27
C GLN A 20 25.52 2.75 27.07
N GLY A 21 25.87 1.68 26.36
CA GLY A 21 25.09 1.15 25.27
C GLY A 21 23.66 0.89 25.72
N ARG A 22 22.70 1.61 25.13
CA ARG A 22 21.30 1.17 25.09
C ARG A 22 21.30 -0.25 24.52
N PRO A 23 20.62 -1.23 25.15
CA PRO A 23 20.24 -2.42 24.41
C PRO A 23 19.39 -1.96 23.23
N GLN A 24 19.85 -2.29 22.01
CA GLN A 24 19.02 -2.13 20.83
C GLN A 24 17.72 -2.91 21.05
N PRO A 25 16.54 -2.36 20.72
CA PRO A 25 15.33 -3.16 20.70
C PRO A 25 15.58 -4.28 19.70
N GLU A 26 15.55 -5.53 20.16
CA GLU A 26 15.49 -6.69 19.28
C GLU A 26 14.34 -6.46 18.30
N GLU A 27 14.67 -6.25 17.02
CA GLU A 27 13.69 -6.20 15.95
C GLU A 27 12.92 -7.52 15.99
N LYS A 28 11.70 -7.49 16.57
CA LYS A 28 10.78 -8.61 16.44
C LYS A 28 10.55 -8.80 14.94
N PRO A 29 10.87 -9.98 14.38
CA PRO A 29 10.71 -10.21 12.97
C PRO A 29 9.23 -10.02 12.61
N ASP A 30 8.98 -9.24 11.56
CA ASP A 30 7.64 -8.88 11.10
C ASP A 30 6.79 -10.16 10.96
N PRO A 31 5.67 -10.27 11.72
CA PRO A 31 4.84 -11.46 11.69
C PRO A 31 4.32 -11.77 10.28
N LEU A 32 4.12 -10.77 9.42
CA LEU A 32 3.74 -10.98 8.02
C LEU A 32 4.88 -11.57 7.19
N ALA A 33 6.12 -11.14 7.44
CA ALA A 33 7.30 -11.70 6.77
C ALA A 33 7.53 -13.17 7.16
N ASN A 34 7.30 -13.53 8.42
CA ASN A 34 7.41 -14.90 8.91
C ASN A 34 6.33 -15.81 8.29
N ILE A 35 5.06 -15.36 8.26
CA ILE A 35 3.98 -16.13 7.62
C ILE A 35 4.27 -16.35 6.13
N ALA A 36 4.73 -15.31 5.42
CA ALA A 36 5.09 -15.43 4.02
C ALA A 36 6.31 -16.34 3.78
N GLN A 37 7.23 -16.43 4.74
CA GLN A 37 8.39 -17.32 4.67
C GLN A 37 7.98 -18.78 4.95
N ASP A 38 7.11 -19.00 5.92
CA ASP A 38 6.63 -20.33 6.31
C ASP A 38 5.75 -20.94 5.22
N LEU A 39 4.85 -20.16 4.62
CA LEU A 39 4.04 -20.59 3.47
C LEU A 39 4.90 -20.97 2.27
N ARG A 40 6.06 -20.32 2.08
CA ARG A 40 6.99 -20.66 0.99
C ARG A 40 7.78 -21.95 1.24
N LYS A 41 8.09 -22.27 2.50
CA LYS A 41 8.91 -23.43 2.88
C LYS A 41 8.08 -24.72 3.02
N ALA A 42 6.84 -24.60 3.49
CA ALA A 42 5.95 -25.73 3.74
C ALA A 42 5.84 -26.74 2.57
N PRO A 43 5.48 -26.32 1.33
CA PRO A 43 5.28 -27.28 0.24
C PRO A 43 6.56 -28.00 -0.18
N LYS A 44 7.74 -27.35 -0.07
CA LYS A 44 9.03 -27.95 -0.42
C LYS A 44 9.42 -29.05 0.55
N SER A 45 9.28 -28.80 1.85
CA SER A 45 9.59 -29.79 2.90
C SER A 45 8.71 -31.04 2.81
N GLN A 46 7.45 -30.87 2.39
CA GLN A 46 6.48 -31.95 2.27
C GLN A 46 6.75 -32.84 1.04
N LEU A 47 7.24 -32.24 -0.06
CA LEU A 47 7.70 -32.97 -1.25
C LEU A 47 8.96 -33.80 -0.96
N GLU A 48 9.92 -33.24 -0.22
CA GLU A 48 11.15 -33.92 0.17
C GLU A 48 10.86 -35.16 1.06
N LEU A 49 9.94 -35.03 2.01
CA LEU A 49 9.53 -36.14 2.89
C LEU A 49 8.81 -37.26 2.13
N ASN A 50 8.00 -36.91 1.13
CA ASN A 50 7.26 -37.88 0.32
C ASN A 50 8.16 -38.66 -0.64
N ASN A 51 9.23 -38.03 -1.14
CA ASN A 51 10.20 -38.67 -2.04
C ASN A 51 11.22 -39.56 -1.31
N ALA A 52 11.35 -39.43 0.01
CA ALA A 52 12.32 -40.19 0.81
C ALA A 52 11.84 -41.61 1.20
N ILE A 53 10.58 -41.97 0.96
CA ILE A 53 10.00 -43.27 1.32
C ILE A 53 9.87 -44.14 0.06
N PRO A 54 10.68 -45.21 -0.09
CA PRO A 54 10.59 -46.12 -1.23
C PRO A 54 9.18 -46.72 -1.36
N GLY A 55 8.60 -46.66 -2.56
CA GLY A 55 7.26 -47.20 -2.85
C GLY A 55 6.09 -46.24 -2.55
N ARG A 56 6.37 -45.06 -1.97
CA ARG A 56 5.36 -44.00 -1.83
C ARG A 56 5.30 -43.18 -3.12
N THR A 57 4.23 -43.34 -3.89
CA THR A 57 3.94 -42.43 -5.00
C THR A 57 3.36 -41.13 -4.44
N GLY A 58 3.91 -39.99 -4.85
CA GLY A 58 3.34 -38.68 -4.52
C GLY A 58 1.90 -38.53 -5.03
N PRO A 59 1.20 -37.45 -4.64
CA PRO A 59 -0.14 -37.18 -5.15
C PRO A 59 -0.12 -37.13 -6.68
N THR A 60 -1.17 -37.69 -7.31
CA THR A 60 -1.26 -37.65 -8.76
C THR A 60 -1.41 -36.20 -9.25
N PRO A 61 -0.99 -35.87 -10.48
CA PRO A 61 -1.19 -34.54 -11.04
C PRO A 61 -2.66 -34.09 -10.97
N GLU A 62 -3.62 -35.02 -11.13
CA GLU A 62 -5.05 -34.75 -11.01
C GLU A 62 -5.44 -34.34 -9.59
N HIS A 63 -4.89 -34.99 -8.57
CA HIS A 63 -5.15 -34.65 -7.18
C HIS A 63 -4.55 -33.28 -6.80
N ILE A 64 -3.35 -32.97 -7.32
CA ILE A 64 -2.73 -31.64 -7.15
C ILE A 64 -3.61 -30.58 -7.81
N LYS A 65 -4.09 -30.84 -9.02
CA LYS A 65 -4.98 -29.94 -9.75
C LYS A 65 -6.30 -29.69 -9.00
N GLU A 66 -6.97 -30.76 -8.56
CA GLU A 66 -8.21 -30.66 -7.79
C GLU A 66 -8.03 -29.86 -6.50
N THR A 67 -6.95 -30.14 -5.76
CA THR A 67 -6.62 -29.41 -4.53
C THR A 67 -6.36 -27.93 -4.80
N ALA A 68 -5.66 -27.60 -5.88
CA ALA A 68 -5.40 -26.23 -6.28
C ALA A 68 -6.69 -25.49 -6.68
N GLU A 69 -7.55 -26.12 -7.48
CA GLU A 69 -8.85 -25.56 -7.88
C GLU A 69 -9.76 -25.31 -6.68
N PHE A 70 -9.82 -26.26 -5.75
CA PHE A 70 -10.56 -26.10 -4.50
C PHE A 70 -10.00 -24.94 -3.66
N GLY A 71 -8.67 -24.87 -3.48
CA GLY A 71 -8.03 -23.80 -2.72
C GLY A 71 -8.24 -22.40 -3.32
N ILE A 72 -8.21 -22.28 -4.65
CA ILE A 72 -8.52 -21.03 -5.34
C ILE A 72 -9.97 -20.63 -5.08
N LYS A 73 -10.91 -21.57 -5.19
CA LYS A 73 -12.32 -21.30 -4.96
C LYS A 73 -12.58 -20.86 -3.52
N ASP A 74 -11.98 -21.53 -2.54
CA ASP A 74 -12.11 -21.18 -1.13
C ASP A 74 -11.56 -19.79 -0.84
N LEU A 75 -10.38 -19.46 -1.39
CA LEU A 75 -9.79 -18.13 -1.26
C LEU A 75 -10.68 -17.04 -1.89
N LEU A 76 -11.27 -17.29 -3.05
CA LEU A 76 -12.21 -16.36 -3.69
C LEU A 76 -13.47 -16.14 -2.85
N CYS A 77 -14.01 -17.20 -2.26
CA CYS A 77 -15.15 -17.11 -1.34
C CYS A 77 -14.78 -16.27 -0.11
N ALA A 78 -13.64 -16.55 0.53
CA ALA A 78 -13.16 -15.79 1.68
C ALA A 78 -12.92 -14.31 1.34
N ALA A 79 -12.29 -14.02 0.20
CA ALA A 79 -12.05 -12.65 -0.27
C ALA A 79 -13.37 -11.90 -0.50
N THR A 80 -14.38 -12.57 -1.06
CA THR A 80 -15.71 -11.99 -1.27
C THR A 80 -16.40 -11.67 0.06
N SER A 81 -16.34 -12.59 1.04
CA SER A 81 -16.89 -12.36 2.38
C SER A 81 -16.22 -11.18 3.08
N VAL A 82 -14.89 -11.11 3.03
CA VAL A 82 -14.13 -9.99 3.60
C VAL A 82 -14.48 -8.67 2.92
N SER A 83 -14.59 -8.67 1.59
CA SER A 83 -14.99 -7.48 0.82
C SER A 83 -16.39 -6.98 1.22
N ALA A 84 -17.35 -7.89 1.42
CA ALA A 84 -18.69 -7.54 1.88
C ALA A 84 -18.67 -6.90 3.28
N GLU A 85 -17.83 -7.41 4.19
CA GLU A 85 -17.67 -6.84 5.52
C GLU A 85 -17.03 -5.44 5.48
N PHE A 86 -16.04 -5.21 4.61
CA PHE A 86 -15.48 -3.87 4.42
C PHE A 86 -16.53 -2.86 3.93
N VAL A 87 -17.41 -3.27 3.00
CA VAL A 87 -18.52 -2.41 2.55
C VAL A 87 -19.47 -2.11 3.70
N ARG A 88 -19.85 -3.12 4.49
CA ARG A 88 -20.75 -2.97 5.63
C ARG A 88 -20.16 -2.03 6.70
N ILE A 89 -18.91 -2.23 7.07
CA ILE A 89 -18.19 -1.39 8.04
C ILE A 89 -18.06 0.04 7.51
N GLY A 90 -17.71 0.20 6.23
CA GLY A 90 -17.64 1.53 5.62
C GLY A 90 -18.97 2.28 5.64
N ALA A 91 -20.07 1.60 5.31
CA ALA A 91 -21.41 2.18 5.39
C ALA A 91 -21.79 2.55 6.83
N GLN A 92 -21.46 1.68 7.80
CA GLN A 92 -21.69 1.96 9.22
C GLN A 92 -20.87 3.18 9.69
N PHE A 93 -19.59 3.25 9.31
CA PHE A 93 -18.72 4.38 9.63
C PHE A 93 -19.31 5.71 9.12
N GLN A 94 -19.85 5.73 7.90
CA GLN A 94 -20.48 6.94 7.34
C GLN A 94 -21.72 7.39 8.12
N VAL A 95 -22.50 6.44 8.64
CA VAL A 95 -23.68 6.75 9.47
C VAL A 95 -23.27 7.25 10.85
N GLU A 96 -22.23 6.67 11.43
CA GLU A 96 -21.73 7.02 12.77
C GLU A 96 -20.91 8.33 12.77
N ASN A 97 -20.29 8.68 11.65
CA ASN A 97 -19.40 9.84 11.49
C ASN A 97 -19.81 10.68 10.26
N PRO A 98 -20.98 11.34 10.30
CA PRO A 98 -21.54 12.03 9.13
C PRO A 98 -20.69 13.22 8.67
N ASP A 99 -20.03 13.91 9.60
CA ASP A 99 -19.16 15.05 9.28
C ASP A 99 -17.91 14.58 8.52
N ASP A 100 -17.20 13.58 9.07
CA ASP A 100 -16.03 12.97 8.41
C ASP A 100 -16.39 12.38 7.03
N ALA A 101 -17.55 11.72 6.93
CA ALA A 101 -18.05 11.18 5.67
C ALA A 101 -18.34 12.28 4.63
N THR A 102 -18.88 13.41 5.08
CA THR A 102 -19.15 14.57 4.23
C THR A 102 -17.84 15.20 3.76
N ASP A 103 -16.86 15.35 4.65
CA ASP A 103 -15.55 15.90 4.31
C ASP A 103 -14.80 15.04 3.30
N GLU A 104 -14.77 13.72 3.48
CA GLU A 104 -14.20 12.79 2.49
C GLU A 104 -14.93 12.89 1.15
N ARG A 105 -16.27 12.99 1.17
CA ARG A 105 -17.05 13.15 -0.06
C ARG A 105 -16.74 14.46 -0.79
N ILE A 106 -16.53 15.55 -0.06
CA ILE A 106 -16.13 16.84 -0.64
C ILE A 106 -14.76 16.71 -1.33
N LYS A 107 -13.77 16.08 -0.66
CA LYS A 107 -12.44 15.85 -1.25
C LYS A 107 -12.50 15.01 -2.53
N GLU A 108 -13.34 13.97 -2.56
CA GLU A 108 -13.56 13.16 -3.76
C GLU A 108 -14.15 13.99 -4.91
N LEU A 109 -15.13 14.83 -4.61
CA LEU A 109 -15.76 15.72 -5.58
C LEU A 109 -14.76 16.73 -6.13
N ASP A 110 -13.96 17.38 -5.28
CA ASP A 110 -12.91 18.31 -5.70
C ASP A 110 -11.90 17.64 -6.63
N THR A 111 -11.51 16.40 -6.31
CA THR A 111 -10.61 15.61 -7.16
C THR A 111 -11.25 15.31 -8.52
N THR A 112 -12.53 14.93 -8.52
CA THR A 112 -13.29 14.64 -9.75
C THR A 112 -13.45 15.88 -10.61
N ILE A 113 -13.74 17.03 -10.00
CA ILE A 113 -13.87 18.32 -10.69
C ILE A 113 -12.55 18.67 -11.39
N LYS A 114 -11.42 18.58 -10.68
CA LYS A 114 -10.09 18.84 -11.28
C LYS A 114 -9.82 17.94 -12.49
N GLN A 115 -10.12 16.64 -12.37
CA GLN A 115 -9.96 15.71 -13.50
C GLN A 115 -10.88 16.05 -14.69
N GLN A 116 -12.08 16.56 -14.43
CA GLN A 116 -12.99 16.99 -15.48
C GLN A 116 -12.51 18.28 -16.16
N GLU A 117 -12.00 19.24 -15.40
CA GLU A 117 -11.39 20.47 -15.92
C GLU A 117 -10.20 20.15 -16.83
N GLU A 118 -9.31 19.24 -16.41
CA GLU A 118 -8.19 18.78 -17.23
C GLU A 118 -8.65 18.14 -18.54
N ARG A 119 -9.67 17.28 -18.48
CA ARG A 119 -10.25 16.66 -19.69
C ARG A 119 -10.90 17.69 -20.61
N LEU A 120 -11.60 18.67 -20.06
CA LEU A 120 -12.19 19.75 -20.85
C LEU A 120 -11.12 20.59 -21.55
N GLU A 121 -10.01 20.89 -20.88
CA GLU A 121 -8.89 21.60 -21.49
C GLU A 121 -8.26 20.77 -22.62
N GLN A 122 -8.05 19.47 -22.41
CA GLN A 122 -7.55 18.57 -23.47
C GLN A 122 -8.47 18.54 -24.70
N VAL A 123 -9.79 18.47 -24.49
CA VAL A 123 -10.78 18.52 -25.58
C VAL A 123 -10.76 19.87 -26.28
N SER A 124 -10.66 20.97 -25.52
CA SER A 124 -10.55 22.34 -26.05
C SER A 124 -9.33 22.50 -26.96
N ILE A 125 -8.17 22.02 -26.54
CA ILE A 125 -6.93 22.02 -27.34
C ILE A 125 -7.14 21.20 -28.61
N SER A 126 -7.67 19.98 -28.48
CA SER A 126 -7.91 19.08 -29.62
C SER A 126 -8.86 19.69 -30.64
N LEU A 127 -9.92 20.38 -30.20
CA LEU A 127 -10.86 21.08 -31.08
C LEU A 127 -10.21 22.27 -31.79
N LYS A 128 -9.40 23.06 -31.09
CA LYS A 128 -8.64 24.18 -31.70
C LYS A 128 -7.70 23.67 -32.78
N GLU A 129 -6.99 22.57 -32.51
CA GLU A 129 -6.12 21.93 -33.50
C GLU A 129 -6.91 21.41 -34.70
N LEU A 130 -8.03 20.73 -34.46
CA LEU A 130 -8.88 20.19 -35.51
C LEU A 130 -9.42 21.31 -36.41
N LYS A 131 -9.89 22.40 -35.81
CA LYS A 131 -10.33 23.61 -36.52
C LYS A 131 -9.20 24.16 -37.37
N ARG A 132 -8.01 24.37 -36.80
CA ARG A 132 -6.83 24.86 -37.54
C ARG A 132 -6.48 23.98 -38.75
N ARG A 133 -6.62 22.66 -38.64
CA ARG A 133 -6.35 21.72 -39.74
C ARG A 133 -7.42 21.80 -40.85
N HIS A 134 -8.67 22.07 -40.53
CA HIS A 134 -9.79 22.06 -41.49
C HIS A 134 -10.09 23.42 -42.12
N GLU A 135 -9.70 24.52 -41.48
CA GLU A 135 -9.88 25.89 -41.98
C GLU A 135 -9.31 26.12 -43.40
N PRO A 136 -8.08 25.68 -43.76
CA PRO A 136 -7.58 25.84 -45.13
C PRO A 136 -8.35 25.00 -46.16
N LEU A 137 -8.79 23.79 -45.82
CA LEU A 137 -9.54 22.89 -46.72
C LEU A 137 -10.94 23.44 -47.07
N LEU A 138 -11.56 24.18 -46.15
CA LEU A 138 -12.82 24.88 -46.41
C LEU A 138 -12.62 26.13 -47.27
N THR A 139 -11.45 26.75 -47.21
CA THR A 139 -11.12 27.94 -47.99
C THR A 139 -10.80 27.58 -49.45
N GLU A 140 -10.07 26.47 -49.67
CA GLU A 140 -9.73 25.96 -51.02
C GLU A 140 -10.93 25.37 -51.79
N ARG A 141 -11.96 24.88 -51.09
CA ARG A 141 -13.17 24.31 -51.72
C ARG A 141 -14.18 25.37 -52.20
N ASN A 142 -14.03 26.62 -51.78
CA ASN A 142 -14.92 27.75 -52.12
C ASN A 142 -14.31 28.74 -53.12
N LEU A 143 -13.13 28.42 -53.67
CA LEU A 143 -12.47 29.09 -54.81
C LEU A 143 -12.58 28.20 -56.05
#